data_AF-A0A173V1C3-F1
#
_entry.id   AF-A0A173V1C3-F1
#
_cell.length_a   1.000
_cell.length_b   1.000
_cell.length_c   1.000
_cell.angle_alpha   90.00
_cell.angle_beta   90.00
_cell.angle_gamma   90.00
#
_symmetry.space_group_name_H-M   'P 1'
#
loop_
_entity.id
_entity.type
_entity.pdbx_description
1 polymer ?
#
loop_
_entity_poly.entity_id
_entity_poly.type
_entity_poly.pdbx_seq_one_letter_code
_entity_poly.pdbx_strand_id
1 'polypeptide(L)' 'MTAVIYARYSSDNQREESVEGQIRECTAYAEKNGIMQI' A
#
# COMPACT_ATOMS: atom_id res chain seq x y z
N MET A 1 9.86 13.72 -1.40
CA MET A 1 9.56 13.13 -0.07
C MET A 1 9.74 11.63 -0.19
N THR A 2 10.35 10.96 0.78
CA THR A 2 10.44 9.49 0.83
C THR A 2 9.39 8.91 1.76
N ALA A 3 8.83 7.75 1.42
CA ALA A 3 7.86 7.05 2.26
C ALA A 3 8.00 5.53 2.16
N VAL A 4 7.51 4.83 3.18
CA VAL A 4 7.42 3.37 3.24
C VAL A 4 5.95 2.99 3.20
N ILE A 5 5.61 1.95 2.43
CA ILE A 5 4.27 1.36 2.43
C ILE A 5 4.23 0.24 3.47
N TYR A 6 3.29 0.33 4.40
CA TYR A 6 3.01 -0.74 5.37
C TYR A 6 1.61 -1.29 5.11
N ALA A 7 1.53 -2.58 4.80
CA ALA A 7 0.28 -3.28 4.57
C ALA A 7 0.18 -4.48 5.52
N ARG A 8 -1.03 -4.73 6.03
CA ARG A 8 -1.28 -5.85 6.94
C ARG A 8 -2.70 -6.40 6.80
N TYR A 9 -2.88 -7.61 7.30
CA TYR A 9 -4.21 -8.11 7.64
C TYR A 9 -4.73 -7.40 8.89
N SER A 10 -5.99 -6.97 8.85
CA SER A 10 -6.75 -6.42 9.96
C SER A 10 -7.87 -7.36 10.45
N SER A 11 -8.15 -8.43 9.71
CA SER A 11 -9.13 -9.46 10.06
C SER A 11 -8.83 -10.80 9.37
N ASP A 12 -9.38 -11.88 9.91
CA ASP A 12 -9.14 -13.25 9.42
C ASP A 12 -9.80 -13.56 8.07
N ASN A 13 -10.80 -12.76 7.65
CA ASN A 13 -11.49 -12.96 6.37
C ASN A 13 -10.75 -12.35 5.18
N GLN A 14 -9.60 -11.71 5.41
CA GLN A 14 -8.82 -11.12 4.35
C GLN A 14 -7.93 -12.16 3.67
N ARG A 15 -7.68 -11.89 2.40
CA ARG A 15 -6.87 -12.74 1.53
C ARG A 15 -5.66 -11.97 1.04
N GLU A 16 -4.72 -12.64 0.41
CA GLU A 16 -3.51 -12.03 -0.14
C GLU A 16 -3.83 -10.85 -1.06
N GLU A 17 -4.90 -10.94 -1.86
CA GLU A 17 -5.38 -9.87 -2.73
C GLU A 17 -5.79 -8.60 -1.96
N SER A 18 -6.14 -8.73 -0.66
CA SER A 18 -6.42 -7.59 0.22
C SER A 18 -5.14 -6.82 0.59
N VAL A 19 -4.01 -7.50 0.72
CA VAL A 19 -2.71 -6.87 0.99
C VAL A 19 -2.16 -6.27 -0.30
N GLU A 20 -2.25 -6.99 -1.42
CA GLU A 20 -1.91 -6.45 -2.74
C GLU A 20 -2.74 -5.21 -3.08
N GLY A 21 -4.01 -5.19 -2.70
CA GLY A 21 -4.89 -4.02 -2.82
C GLY A 21 -4.39 -2.81 -2.05
N GLN A 22 -4.01 -2.99 -0.79
CA GLN A 22 -3.43 -1.92 0.04
C GLN A 22 -2.15 -1.35 -0.60
N ILE A 23 -1.26 -2.22 -1.06
CA ILE A 23 -0.01 -1.80 -1.70
C ILE A 23 -0.30 -0.99 -2.96
N ARG A 24 -1.19 -1.48 -3.83
CA ARG A 24 -1.55 -0.81 -5.09
C ARG A 24 -2.11 0.60 -4.87
N GLU A 25 -3.04 0.76 -3.94
CA GLU A 25 -3.64 2.07 -3.62
C GLU A 25 -2.61 3.04 -3.04
N CYS A 26 -1.76 2.57 -2.11
CA CYS A 26 -0.70 3.39 -1.55
C CYS A 26 0.35 3.77 -2.59
N THR A 27 0.73 2.86 -3.49
CA THR A 27 1.65 3.15 -4.60
C THR A 27 1.06 4.18 -5.55
N ALA A 28 -0.20 4.02 -5.98
CA ALA A 28 -0.89 4.98 -6.85
C ALA A 28 -1.00 6.38 -6.20
N TYR A 29 -1.26 6.43 -4.89
CA TYR A 29 -1.23 7.67 -4.14
C TYR A 29 0.18 8.29 -4.13
N ALA A 30 1.21 7.49 -3.86
CA ALA A 30 2.58 7.97 -3.80
C ALA A 30 3.03 8.57 -5.15
N GLU A 31 2.76 7.86 -6.25
CA GLU A 31 3.05 8.31 -7.62
C GLU A 31 2.35 9.63 -7.94
N LYS A 32 1.05 9.74 -7.65
CA LYS A 32 0.25 10.96 -7.90
C LYS A 32 0.79 12.18 -7.15
N ASN A 33 1.44 11.97 -6.00
CA ASN A 33 1.93 13.04 -5.13
C ASN A 33 3.46 13.23 -5.20
N GLY A 34 4.16 12.54 -6.10
CA GLY A 34 5.62 12.64 -6.20
C GLY A 34 6.35 12.15 -4.94
N ILE A 35 5.76 11.19 -4.22
CA ILE A 35 6.36 10.55 -3.06
C ILE A 35 7.14 9.35 -3.56
N MET A 36 8.43 9.32 -3.28
CA MET A 36 9.30 8.21 -3.64
C MET A 36 9.15 7.10 -2.59
N GLN A 37 8.63 5.96 -3.02
CA GLN A 37 8.62 4.75 -2.23
C GLN A 37 10.06 4.21 -2.09
N ILE A 38 10.45 3.83 -0.88
CA ILE A 38 11.76 3.22 -0.56
C ILE A 38 11.61 1.85 0.07
#